data_AF-A0A4Q9HIV9-F1
#
_entry.id   AF-A0A4Q9HIV9-F1
#
_cell.length_a   1.000
_cell.length_b   1.000
_cell.length_c   1.000
_cell.angle_alpha   90.00
_cell.angle_beta   90.00
_cell.angle_gamma   90.00
#
_symmetry.space_group_name_H-M   'P 1'
#
loop_
_entity.id
_entity.type
_entity.pdbx_description
1 polymer ?
#
loop_
_entity_poly.entity_id
_entity_poly.type
_entity_poly.pdbx_seq_one_letter_code
_entity_poly.pdbx_strand_id
1 'polypeptide(L)' 'MRIDEALVRRLLAEQFPRWAELPLAPVPSPGVDNVTYRLGEEMSVRLPRYSRWAGQVERE' A
#
# COMPACT_ATOMS: atom_id res chain seq x y z
N MET A 1 13.99 5.06 1.85
CA MET A 1 12.83 5.09 2.76
C MET A 1 12.10 3.76 2.60
N ARG A 2 11.94 2.99 3.68
CA ARG A 2 11.27 1.68 3.65
C ARG A 2 9.76 1.92 3.82
N ILE A 3 8.94 1.28 3.01
CA ILE A 3 7.48 1.27 3.21
C ILE A 3 7.20 0.22 4.29
N ASP A 4 6.61 0.66 5.40
CA ASP A 4 6.20 -0.18 6.52
C ASP A 4 4.67 -0.13 6.73
N GLU A 5 4.15 -1.03 7.54
CA GLU A 5 2.70 -1.12 7.80
C GLU A 5 2.14 0.17 8.41
N ALA A 6 2.91 0.84 9.28
CA ALA A 6 2.50 2.06 9.95
C ALA A 6 2.26 3.20 8.94
N LEU A 7 3.15 3.36 7.96
CA LEU A 7 2.98 4.29 6.86
C LEU A 7 1.70 3.99 6.07
N VAL A 8 1.47 2.72 5.73
CA VAL A 8 0.27 2.32 4.97
C VAL A 8 -1.01 2.59 5.75
N ARG A 9 -1.04 2.30 7.06
CA ARG A 9 -2.20 2.60 7.92
C ARG A 9 -2.48 4.09 8.01
N ARG A 10 -1.44 4.92 8.14
CA ARG A 10 -1.61 6.37 8.17
C ARG A 10 -2.18 6.90 6.85
N LEU A 11 -1.67 6.44 5.72
CA LEU A 11 -2.19 6.81 4.40
C LEU A 11 -3.65 6.37 4.20
N LEU A 12 -4.02 5.18 4.70
CA LEU A 12 -5.40 4.71 4.69
C LEU A 12 -6.29 5.57 5.59
N ALA A 13 -5.85 5.93 6.79
CA ALA A 13 -6.62 6.80 7.69
C ALA A 13 -6.85 8.20 7.12
N GLU A 14 -5.86 8.77 6.43
CA GLU A 14 -5.96 10.11 5.83
C GLU A 14 -6.80 10.12 4.53
N GLN A 15 -6.61 9.13 3.64
CA GLN A 15 -7.25 9.13 2.31
C GLN A 15 -8.50 8.27 2.22
N PHE A 16 -8.60 7.20 3.00
CA PHE A 16 -9.69 6.22 2.98
C PHE A 16 -10.13 5.79 4.39
N PRO A 17 -10.66 6.71 5.22
CA PRO A 17 -10.94 6.44 6.65
C PRO A 17 -11.81 5.21 6.89
N ARG A 18 -12.75 4.93 5.96
CA ARG A 18 -13.67 3.77 6.01
C ARG A 18 -12.98 2.41 5.96
N TRP A 19 -11.72 2.36 5.54
CA TRP A 19 -10.95 1.12 5.40
C TRP A 19 -9.74 1.06 6.34
N ALA A 20 -9.48 2.11 7.11
CA ALA A 20 -8.32 2.20 8.00
C ALA A 20 -8.34 1.15 9.15
N GLU A 21 -9.55 0.74 9.54
CA GLU A 21 -9.80 -0.27 10.57
C GLU A 21 -9.71 -1.71 10.05
N LEU A 22 -9.59 -1.91 8.73
CA LEU A 22 -9.51 -3.27 8.19
C LEU A 22 -8.14 -3.91 8.51
N PRO A 23 -8.09 -5.25 8.67
CA PRO A 23 -6.85 -5.98 8.85
C PRO A 23 -5.88 -5.69 7.71
N LEU A 24 -4.63 -5.35 8.03
CA LEU A 24 -3.59 -5.05 7.06
C LEU A 24 -2.44 -6.04 7.24
N ALA A 25 -2.07 -6.77 6.18
CA ALA A 25 -1.00 -7.76 6.23
C ALA A 25 -0.04 -7.60 5.03
N PRO A 26 1.29 -7.66 5.22
CA PRO A 26 2.23 -7.63 4.11
C PRO A 26 2.12 -8.90 3.27
N VAL A 27 2.12 -8.76 1.94
CA VAL A 27 2.19 -9.90 1.03
C VAL A 27 3.66 -10.36 0.93
N PRO A 28 3.99 -11.65 1.15
CA PRO A 28 5.38 -12.14 1.19
C PRO A 28 6.18 -11.96 -0.11
N SER A 29 5.49 -11.80 -1.25
CA SER A 29 6.10 -11.55 -2.56
C SER A 29 5.74 -10.14 -3.06
N PRO A 30 6.28 -9.07 -2.45
CA PRO A 30 6.16 -7.74 -3.03
C PRO A 30 7.02 -7.75 -4.30
N GLY A 31 6.41 -7.44 -5.44
CA GLY A 31 7.15 -7.27 -6.69
C GLY A 31 8.34 -6.32 -6.52
N VAL A 32 9.32 -6.41 -7.43
CA VAL A 32 10.58 -5.65 -7.34
C VAL A 32 10.32 -4.13 -7.19
N ASP A 33 9.25 -3.64 -7.79
CA ASP A 33 8.94 -2.22 -7.87
C ASP A 33 7.93 -1.73 -6.82
N ASN A 34 7.08 -2.61 -6.30
CA ASN A 34 5.95 -2.25 -5.45
C ASN A 34 5.86 -3.13 -4.20
N VAL A 35 5.51 -2.52 -3.06
CA VAL A 35 5.06 -3.28 -1.88
C VAL A 35 3.57 -3.45 -1.98
N THR A 36 3.10 -4.69 -1.80
CA THR A 36 1.69 -5.00 -1.74
C THR A 36 1.33 -5.42 -0.32
N TYR A 37 0.27 -4.83 0.21
CA TYR A 37 -0.39 -5.23 1.44
C TYR A 37 -1.79 -5.73 1.13
N ARG A 38 -2.25 -6.77 1.82
CA ARG A 38 -3.65 -7.19 1.80
C ARG A 38 -4.43 -6.38 2.83
N LEU A 39 -5.56 -5.83 2.40
CA LEU A 39 -6.48 -5.06 3.25
C LEU A 39 -7.81 -5.80 3.34
N GLY A 40 -8.14 -6.29 4.52
CA GLY A 40 -9.28 -7.20 4.71
C GLY A 40 -9.13 -8.46 3.86
N GLU A 41 -10.26 -9.02 3.42
CA GLU A 41 -10.28 -10.27 2.64
C GLU A 41 -10.25 -10.03 1.12
N GLU A 42 -10.75 -8.89 0.66
CA GLU A 42 -11.00 -8.65 -0.77
C GLU A 42 -10.07 -7.60 -1.41
N MET A 43 -9.37 -6.77 -0.63
CA MET A 43 -8.62 -5.63 -1.15
C MET A 43 -7.11 -5.79 -1.04
N SER A 44 -6.39 -5.04 -1.87
CA SER A 44 -4.94 -4.90 -1.77
C SER A 44 -4.52 -3.44 -1.93
N VAL A 45 -3.49 -3.05 -1.17
CA VAL A 45 -2.85 -1.74 -1.22
C VAL A 45 -1.48 -1.91 -1.85
N ARG A 46 -1.22 -1.21 -2.95
CA ARG A 46 0.03 -1.31 -3.69
C ARG A 46 0.72 0.05 -3.70
N LEU A 47 1.94 0.08 -3.18
CA LEU A 47 2.72 1.31 -3.03
C LEU A 47 4.07 1.18 -3.73
N PRO A 48 4.53 2.21 -4.46
CA PRO A 48 5.84 2.19 -5.11
C PRO A 48 6.96 2.19 -4.06
N ARG A 49 7.94 1.29 -4.22
CA ARG A 49 9.08 1.15 -3.29
C ARG A 49 10.09 2.30 -3.37
N TYR A 50 10.11 3.02 -4.49
CA TYR A 50 11.02 4.14 -4.69
C TYR A 50 10.22 5.38 -5.09
N SER A 51 10.55 6.52 -4.49
CA SER A 51 9.97 7.83 -4.79
C SER A 51 10.08 8.22 -6.28
N ARG A 52 11.06 7.66 -7.01
CA ARG A 52 11.21 7.86 -8.47
C ARG A 52 10.07 7.26 -9.31
N TRP A 53 9.22 6.39 -8.76
CA TRP A 53 8.11 5.74 -9.46
C TRP A 53 6.73 6.29 -9.08
N ALA A 54 6.66 7.32 -8.23
CA ALA A 54 5.40 7.97 -7.87
C ALA A 54 4.69 8.60 -9.09
N GLY A 55 5.41 8.84 -10.19
CA GLY A 55 4.87 9.36 -11.46
C GLY A 55 4.32 8.32 -12.43
N GLN A 56 4.25 7.04 -12.09
CA GLN A 56 3.76 5.98 -13.00
C GLN A 56 2.41 5.39 -12.58
N VAL A 57 1.61 6.13 -11.79
CA VAL A 57 0.23 5.73 -11.42
C VAL A 57 -0.80 6.20 -12.45
N GLU A 58 -0.40 7.03 -13.43
CA GLU A 58 -1.19 7.23 -14.65
C GLU A 58 -0.73 6.24 -15.72
N ARG A 59 -1.49 5.16 -15.87
CA ARG A 59 -1.77 4.39 -17.10
C ARG A 59 -1.97 2.92 -16.74
N GLU A 60 -3.22 2.53 -16.55
CA GLU A 60 -3.93 1.50 -17.32
C GLU A 60 -5.43 1.58 -17.04
#